data_AF-A0A7R6Z675-F1
#
_entry.id   AF-A0A7R6Z675-F1
#
_cell.length_a   1.000
_cell.length_b   1.000
_cell.length_c   1.000
_cell.angle_alpha   90.00
_cell.angle_beta   90.00
_cell.angle_gamma   90.00
#
_symmetry.space_group_name_H-M   'P 1'
#
loop_
_entity.id
_entity.type
_entity.pdbx_description
1 polymer ?
#
loop_
_entity_poly.entity_id
_entity_poly.type
_entity_poly.pdbx_seq_one_letter_code
_entity_poly.pdbx_strand_id
1 'polypeptide(L)'
;MKFVNPRNAPPSTSRIPYWDENKPAGLDGSIPPAKVLNDTQDEILKVITEAGLTPDPNDPTQLWQALQALIASIVAGESPSIEVPPGSISMFAAAGAPTGWLKCNGQAVSRITYADLFAAIGTSWGAGDAVTTFNVPDFRGEFLRGFDDGRGIDAGRAFGTWQDYATARPKNDTVQRVNPADGSPVTLQQAGVGQPPATNPSQVGFVRASKTGERIVTGDFDPGGGSNPYVDIVNVVTGDAETRPRNRAVLYIIKT
;
A
#
# COMPACT_ATOMS: atom_id res chain seq x y z
N MET A 1 -22.57 5.50 45.14
CA MET A 1 -23.07 4.38 44.32
C MET A 1 -24.51 4.11 44.74
N LYS A 2 -25.47 4.18 43.80
CA LYS A 2 -26.90 4.06 44.09
C LYS A 2 -27.26 2.57 44.11
N PHE A 3 -27.65 2.04 45.28
CA PHE A 3 -27.95 0.63 45.48
C PHE A 3 -29.34 0.27 44.92
N VAL A 4 -29.47 -0.95 44.37
CA VAL A 4 -30.71 -1.50 43.83
C VAL A 4 -31.13 -2.68 44.71
N ASN A 5 -32.36 -2.66 45.23
CA ASN A 5 -32.95 -3.77 45.97
C ASN A 5 -33.00 -5.05 45.09
N PRO A 6 -32.97 -6.27 45.65
CA PRO A 6 -33.29 -7.46 44.86
C PRO A 6 -34.64 -7.27 44.14
N ARG A 7 -34.66 -7.62 42.85
CA ARG A 7 -35.72 -7.22 41.91
C ARG A 7 -37.08 -7.74 42.42
N ASN A 8 -38.06 -6.84 42.57
CA ASN A 8 -39.42 -7.02 43.12
C ASN A 8 -39.57 -7.01 44.65
N ALA A 9 -38.54 -6.70 45.42
CA ALA A 9 -38.70 -6.42 46.84
C ALA A 9 -39.48 -5.09 47.06
N PRO A 10 -40.38 -5.01 48.08
CA PRO A 10 -41.03 -3.75 48.45
C PRO A 10 -40.00 -2.63 48.66
N PRO A 11 -40.35 -1.36 48.43
CA PRO A 11 -39.44 -0.24 48.69
C PRO A 11 -38.97 -0.29 50.15
N SER A 12 -37.68 -0.54 50.35
CA SER A 12 -37.05 -0.63 51.67
C SER A 12 -35.88 0.36 51.72
N THR A 13 -35.77 1.11 52.82
CA THR A 13 -34.62 1.96 53.13
C THR A 13 -33.48 1.20 53.82
N SER A 14 -33.67 -0.09 54.09
CA SER A 14 -32.72 -0.94 54.81
C SER A 14 -32.26 -2.12 53.94
N ARG A 15 -30.97 -2.45 54.04
CA ARG A 15 -30.31 -3.53 53.28
C ARG A 15 -30.79 -4.88 53.78
N ILE A 16 -31.61 -5.60 53.01
CA ILE A 16 -32.06 -6.96 53.34
C ILE A 16 -31.12 -7.96 52.64
N PRO A 17 -30.25 -8.68 53.37
CA PRO A 17 -29.43 -9.75 52.80
C PRO A 17 -30.29 -10.97 52.45
N TYR A 18 -29.83 -11.77 51.47
CA TYR A 18 -30.38 -13.11 51.27
C TYR A 18 -30.16 -13.94 52.54
N TRP A 19 -31.16 -14.72 52.94
CA TRP A 19 -31.10 -15.57 54.12
C TRP A 19 -31.73 -16.93 53.82
N ASP A 20 -31.15 -17.97 54.44
CA ASP A 20 -31.55 -19.36 54.25
C ASP A 20 -32.86 -19.66 54.99
N GLU A 21 -33.63 -20.61 54.46
CA GLU A 21 -34.87 -21.06 55.09
C GLU A 21 -34.60 -21.58 56.52
N ASN A 22 -35.39 -21.13 57.48
CA ASN A 22 -35.40 -21.63 58.85
C ASN A 22 -36.78 -22.21 59.17
N LYS A 23 -37.00 -23.46 58.73
CA LYS A 23 -38.24 -24.22 58.97
C LYS A 23 -38.66 -24.29 60.44
N PRO A 24 -37.75 -24.58 61.40
CA PRO A 24 -38.10 -24.55 62.83
C PRO A 24 -38.65 -23.21 63.34
N ALA A 25 -38.23 -22.09 62.73
CA ALA A 25 -38.72 -20.76 63.08
C ALA A 25 -39.90 -20.28 62.21
N GLY A 26 -40.39 -21.11 61.27
CA GLY A 26 -41.47 -20.74 60.35
C GLY A 26 -41.09 -19.62 59.36
N LEU A 27 -39.81 -19.52 59.03
CA LEU A 27 -39.24 -18.43 58.26
C LEU A 27 -38.78 -18.94 56.87
N ASP A 28 -39.47 -18.50 55.82
CA ASP A 28 -39.20 -18.87 54.42
C ASP A 28 -37.96 -18.18 53.85
N GLY A 29 -37.04 -18.96 53.27
CA GLY A 29 -35.80 -18.44 52.69
C GLY A 29 -36.02 -17.46 51.53
N SER A 30 -35.03 -16.60 51.31
CA SER A 30 -35.07 -15.66 50.18
C SER A 30 -34.91 -16.38 48.84
N ILE A 31 -35.88 -16.25 47.94
CA ILE A 31 -35.83 -16.85 46.59
C ILE A 31 -35.08 -15.89 45.65
N PRO A 32 -33.92 -16.28 45.08
CA PRO A 32 -33.21 -15.44 44.10
C PRO A 32 -34.01 -15.34 42.79
N PRO A 33 -34.13 -14.14 42.21
CA PRO A 33 -34.83 -13.97 40.94
C PRO A 33 -34.02 -14.59 39.79
N ALA A 34 -34.71 -15.26 38.86
CA ALA A 34 -34.10 -15.96 37.71
C ALA A 34 -33.11 -15.08 36.91
N LYS A 35 -33.35 -13.77 36.84
CA LYS A 35 -32.45 -12.83 36.17
C LYS A 35 -31.02 -12.87 36.72
N VAL A 36 -30.84 -13.02 38.03
CA VAL A 36 -29.49 -13.03 38.63
C VAL A 36 -28.72 -14.27 38.18
N LEU A 37 -29.39 -15.41 38.05
CA LEU A 37 -28.78 -16.63 37.53
C LEU A 37 -28.43 -16.49 36.06
N ASN A 38 -29.36 -15.98 35.24
CA ASN A 38 -29.14 -15.78 33.81
C ASN A 38 -28.01 -14.79 33.53
N ASP A 39 -27.97 -13.65 34.24
CA ASP A 39 -26.91 -12.66 34.05
C ASP A 39 -25.52 -13.26 34.37
N THR A 40 -25.43 -14.08 35.42
CA THR A 40 -24.16 -14.75 35.79
C THR A 40 -23.77 -15.80 34.74
N GLN A 41 -24.74 -16.52 34.18
CA GLN A 41 -24.52 -17.48 33.10
C GLN A 41 -24.06 -16.78 31.81
N ASP A 42 -24.66 -15.64 31.46
CA ASP A 42 -24.28 -14.85 30.30
C ASP A 42 -22.85 -14.28 30.43
N GLU A 43 -22.45 -13.84 31.63
CA GLU A 43 -21.07 -13.41 31.90
C GLU A 43 -20.06 -14.54 31.71
N ILE A 44 -20.36 -15.74 32.24
CA ILE A 44 -19.50 -16.92 32.08
C ILE A 44 -19.42 -17.33 30.60
N LEU A 45 -20.55 -17.34 29.91
CA LEU A 45 -20.63 -17.69 28.48
C LEU A 45 -19.77 -16.75 27.65
N LYS A 46 -19.81 -15.44 27.96
CA LYS A 46 -19.00 -14.43 27.26
C LYS A 46 -17.51 -14.69 27.41
N VAL A 47 -17.04 -15.01 28.63
CA VAL A 47 -15.61 -15.32 28.87
C VAL A 47 -15.16 -16.54 28.06
N ILE A 48 -16.00 -17.58 27.97
CA ILE A 48 -15.71 -18.79 27.19
C ILE A 48 -15.62 -18.47 25.69
N THR A 49 -16.56 -17.69 25.16
CA THR A 49 -16.56 -17.33 23.73
C THR A 49 -15.41 -16.40 23.35
N GLU A 50 -15.03 -15.45 24.22
CA GLU A 50 -13.90 -14.53 23.97
C GLU A 50 -12.55 -15.26 24.01
N ALA A 51 -12.45 -16.35 24.78
CA ALA A 51 -11.30 -17.25 24.77
C ALA A 51 -11.24 -18.16 23.53
N GLY A 52 -12.20 -18.06 22.61
CA GLY A 52 -12.28 -18.87 21.38
C GLY A 52 -12.77 -20.29 21.59
N LEU A 53 -13.35 -20.61 22.76
CA LEU A 53 -13.90 -21.94 23.06
C LEU A 53 -15.38 -22.03 22.68
N THR A 54 -15.82 -23.20 22.22
CA THR A 54 -17.24 -23.46 21.95
C THR A 54 -17.92 -23.89 23.26
N PRO A 55 -18.99 -23.20 23.70
CA PRO A 55 -19.69 -23.56 24.94
C PRO A 55 -20.27 -24.99 24.90
N ASP A 56 -20.01 -25.78 25.94
CA ASP A 56 -20.52 -27.14 26.13
C ASP A 56 -21.13 -27.26 27.54
N PRO A 57 -22.45 -27.44 27.66
CA PRO A 57 -23.12 -27.59 28.96
C PRO A 57 -22.68 -28.85 29.73
N ASN A 58 -21.99 -29.79 29.10
CA ASN A 58 -21.49 -31.01 29.74
C ASN A 58 -20.07 -30.87 30.30
N ASP A 59 -19.39 -29.75 30.05
CA ASP A 59 -18.05 -29.50 30.58
C ASP A 59 -18.07 -28.41 31.67
N PRO A 60 -18.00 -28.78 32.97
CA PRO A 60 -17.99 -27.81 34.06
C PRO A 60 -16.65 -27.06 34.20
N THR A 61 -15.65 -27.36 33.38
CA THR A 61 -14.30 -26.77 33.47
C THR A 61 -14.03 -25.67 32.45
N GLN A 62 -14.98 -25.36 31.55
CA GLN A 62 -14.75 -24.42 30.45
C GLN A 62 -14.37 -23.00 30.89
N LEU A 63 -14.93 -22.49 31.99
CA LEU A 63 -14.54 -21.18 32.52
C LEU A 63 -13.06 -21.14 32.89
N TRP A 64 -12.55 -22.22 33.49
CA TRP A 64 -11.15 -22.34 33.85
C TRP A 64 -10.26 -22.43 32.61
N GLN A 65 -10.63 -23.25 31.63
CA GLN A 65 -9.91 -23.36 30.35
C GLN A 65 -9.85 -22.01 29.61
N ALA A 66 -10.96 -21.26 29.60
CA ALA A 66 -11.06 -19.94 28.98
C ALA A 66 -10.10 -18.94 29.64
N LEU A 67 -10.08 -18.89 30.98
CA LEU A 67 -9.16 -18.03 31.72
C LEU A 67 -7.69 -18.40 31.47
N GLN A 68 -7.36 -19.70 31.40
CA GLN A 68 -6.00 -20.15 31.06
C GLN A 68 -5.58 -19.68 29.66
N ALA A 69 -6.46 -19.80 28.65
CA ALA A 69 -6.20 -19.35 27.29
C ALA A 69 -6.01 -17.83 27.20
N LEU A 70 -6.88 -17.05 27.86
CA LEU A 70 -6.79 -15.60 27.89
C LEU A 70 -5.54 -15.08 28.63
N ILE A 71 -5.10 -15.75 29.69
CA ILE A 71 -3.85 -15.39 30.38
C ILE A 71 -2.64 -15.77 29.52
N ALA A 72 -2.69 -16.92 28.84
CA ALA A 72 -1.63 -17.35 27.93
C ALA A 72 -1.42 -16.35 26.79
N SER A 73 -2.49 -15.80 26.19
CA SER A 73 -2.37 -14.79 25.13
C SER A 73 -1.73 -13.48 25.62
N ILE A 74 -2.10 -13.03 26.83
CA ILE A 74 -1.48 -11.85 27.47
C ILE A 74 0.01 -12.08 27.73
N VAL A 75 0.39 -13.25 28.27
CA VAL A 75 1.80 -13.58 28.55
C VAL A 75 2.61 -13.79 27.27
N ALA A 76 1.98 -14.26 26.20
CA ALA A 76 2.59 -14.37 24.87
C ALA A 76 2.76 -13.02 24.16
N GLY A 77 2.22 -11.93 24.71
CA GLY A 77 2.26 -10.60 24.08
C GLY A 77 1.36 -10.48 22.86
N GLU A 78 0.42 -11.41 22.67
CA GLU A 78 -0.55 -11.38 21.59
C GLU A 78 -1.68 -10.42 21.99
N SER A 79 -1.55 -9.16 21.55
CA SER A 79 -2.66 -8.21 21.55
C SER A 79 -3.77 -8.73 20.62
N PRO A 80 -5.05 -8.37 20.84
CA PRO A 80 -6.11 -8.71 19.89
C PRO A 80 -5.64 -8.32 18.49
N SER A 81 -5.71 -9.27 17.55
CA SER A 81 -5.18 -9.08 16.21
C SER A 81 -5.83 -7.84 15.60
N ILE A 82 -5.02 -6.83 15.25
CA ILE A 82 -5.45 -5.84 14.27
C ILE A 82 -5.75 -6.64 13.01
N GLU A 83 -7.03 -6.78 12.72
CA GLU A 83 -7.50 -7.50 11.55
C GLU A 83 -7.16 -6.64 10.34
N VAL A 84 -6.20 -7.11 9.55
CA VAL A 84 -5.86 -6.50 8.28
C VAL A 84 -6.83 -7.10 7.25
N PRO A 85 -7.65 -6.30 6.56
CA PRO A 85 -8.60 -6.84 5.61
C PRO A 85 -7.89 -7.50 4.42
N PRO A 86 -8.41 -8.61 3.88
CA PRO A 86 -7.91 -9.23 2.66
C PRO A 86 -7.82 -8.22 1.51
N GLY A 87 -6.78 -8.35 0.69
CA GLY A 87 -6.48 -7.39 -0.38
C GLY A 87 -5.59 -6.22 0.06
N SER A 88 -5.34 -6.03 1.36
CA SER A 88 -4.38 -5.04 1.85
C SER A 88 -2.97 -5.37 1.38
N ILE A 89 -2.26 -4.37 0.86
CA ILE A 89 -0.88 -4.47 0.40
C ILE A 89 0.06 -3.92 1.46
N SER A 90 1.16 -4.62 1.73
CA SER A 90 2.20 -4.17 2.64
C SER A 90 3.60 -4.42 2.07
N MET A 91 4.58 -3.67 2.58
CA MET A 91 6.00 -3.90 2.34
C MET A 91 6.56 -4.82 3.41
N PHE A 92 7.33 -5.81 3.00
CA PHE A 92 7.89 -6.83 3.88
C PHE A 92 9.40 -6.95 3.69
N ALA A 93 10.13 -6.97 4.82
CA ALA A 93 11.58 -6.93 4.83
C ALA A 93 12.26 -8.31 4.61
N ALA A 94 11.49 -9.38 4.39
CA ALA A 94 12.02 -10.71 4.09
C ALA A 94 11.63 -11.18 2.69
N ALA A 95 12.37 -12.16 2.17
CA ALA A 95 12.18 -12.70 0.82
C ALA A 95 10.97 -13.65 0.69
N GLY A 96 10.45 -14.17 1.80
CA GLY A 96 9.26 -15.03 1.85
C GLY A 96 8.06 -14.27 2.40
N ALA A 97 6.86 -14.54 1.88
CA ALA A 97 5.65 -14.01 2.51
C ALA A 97 5.37 -14.78 3.81
N PRO A 98 4.95 -14.11 4.90
CA PRO A 98 4.56 -14.78 6.13
C PRO A 98 3.21 -15.50 5.97
N THR A 99 2.86 -16.36 6.92
CA THR A 99 1.56 -17.05 6.96
C THR A 99 0.40 -16.04 6.90
N GLY A 100 -0.61 -16.32 6.07
CA GLY A 100 -1.76 -15.43 5.87
C GLY A 100 -1.53 -14.30 4.86
N TRP A 101 -0.39 -14.34 4.15
CA TRP A 101 -0.03 -13.38 3.12
C TRP A 101 0.53 -14.09 1.88
N LEU A 102 0.35 -13.47 0.71
CA LEU A 102 0.93 -13.90 -0.56
C LEU A 102 1.89 -12.85 -1.11
N LYS A 103 2.82 -13.27 -1.97
CA LYS A 103 3.68 -12.35 -2.72
C LYS A 103 2.88 -11.67 -3.84
N CYS A 104 3.11 -10.38 -4.06
CA CYS A 104 2.63 -9.67 -5.25
C CYS A 104 3.56 -9.96 -6.44
N ASN A 105 3.50 -11.18 -6.99
CA ASN A 105 4.35 -11.68 -8.08
C ASN A 105 3.58 -12.12 -9.34
N GLY A 106 2.31 -11.74 -9.48
CA GLY A 106 1.48 -12.09 -10.64
C GLY A 106 0.99 -13.54 -10.70
N GLN A 107 1.23 -14.36 -9.67
CA GLN A 107 0.85 -15.77 -9.69
C GLN A 107 -0.68 -15.97 -9.68
N ALA A 108 -1.15 -17.00 -10.38
CA ALA A 108 -2.54 -17.45 -10.30
C ALA A 108 -2.76 -18.27 -9.02
N VAL A 109 -3.82 -17.98 -8.28
CA VAL A 109 -4.16 -18.64 -7.01
C VAL A 109 -5.62 -19.08 -6.98
N SER A 110 -5.94 -20.08 -6.15
CA SER A 110 -7.26 -20.69 -6.06
C SER A 110 -8.32 -19.74 -5.48
N ARG A 111 -9.47 -19.62 -6.15
CA ARG A 111 -10.64 -18.87 -5.66
C ARG A 111 -11.28 -19.49 -4.43
N ILE A 112 -11.13 -20.80 -4.25
CA ILE A 112 -11.70 -21.53 -3.10
C ILE A 112 -10.80 -21.36 -1.88
N THR A 113 -9.48 -21.49 -2.07
CA THR A 113 -8.52 -21.39 -0.97
C THR A 113 -8.39 -19.96 -0.46
N TYR A 114 -8.53 -18.97 -1.35
CA TYR A 114 -8.39 -17.55 -1.04
C TYR A 114 -9.68 -16.79 -1.40
N ALA A 115 -10.81 -17.28 -0.88
CA ALA A 115 -12.14 -16.74 -1.18
C ALA A 115 -12.30 -15.28 -0.76
N ASP A 116 -11.80 -14.90 0.43
CA ASP A 116 -11.92 -13.53 0.94
C ASP A 116 -11.06 -12.56 0.12
N LEU A 117 -9.83 -12.95 -0.22
CA LEU A 117 -9.00 -12.18 -1.15
C LEU A 117 -9.65 -12.04 -2.53
N PHE A 118 -10.26 -13.11 -3.06
CA PHE A 118 -10.97 -13.04 -4.34
C PHE A 118 -12.17 -12.09 -4.27
N ALA A 119 -12.92 -12.11 -3.17
CA ALA A 119 -14.02 -11.15 -2.95
C ALA A 119 -13.51 -9.71 -2.90
N ALA A 120 -12.30 -9.48 -2.36
CA ALA A 120 -11.71 -8.15 -2.24
C ALA A 120 -11.17 -7.58 -3.58
N ILE A 121 -10.44 -8.38 -4.38
CA ILE A 121 -9.74 -7.85 -5.57
C ILE A 121 -10.29 -8.35 -6.91
N GLY A 122 -11.11 -9.41 -6.89
CA GLY A 122 -11.66 -10.06 -8.07
C GLY A 122 -10.58 -10.47 -9.07
N THR A 123 -10.80 -10.14 -10.34
CA THR A 123 -9.87 -10.44 -11.44
C THR A 123 -9.12 -9.20 -11.94
N SER A 124 -9.05 -8.14 -11.13
CA SER A 124 -8.44 -6.85 -11.51
C SER A 124 -6.98 -6.99 -11.96
N TRP A 125 -6.29 -8.03 -11.48
CA TRP A 125 -4.89 -8.33 -11.77
C TRP A 125 -4.70 -9.52 -12.71
N GLY A 126 -5.79 -10.02 -13.30
CA GLY A 126 -5.81 -11.16 -14.20
C GLY A 126 -6.83 -12.21 -13.77
N ALA A 127 -7.49 -12.82 -14.75
CA ALA A 127 -8.55 -13.79 -14.52
C ALA A 127 -8.05 -15.20 -14.15
N GLY A 128 -6.73 -15.44 -14.14
CA GLY A 128 -6.17 -16.79 -14.05
C GLY A 128 -6.65 -17.66 -15.21
N ASP A 129 -7.18 -18.84 -14.88
CA ASP A 129 -7.87 -19.76 -15.78
C ASP A 129 -9.34 -19.37 -16.06
N ALA A 130 -9.79 -18.21 -15.58
CA ALA A 130 -11.16 -17.69 -15.63
C ALA A 130 -12.21 -18.48 -14.83
N VAL A 131 -11.89 -19.66 -14.31
CA VAL A 131 -12.85 -20.57 -13.66
C VAL A 131 -12.51 -20.78 -12.19
N THR A 132 -11.33 -21.36 -11.90
CA THR A 132 -10.95 -21.82 -10.56
C THR A 132 -9.91 -20.93 -9.89
N THR A 133 -9.26 -20.06 -10.65
CA THR A 133 -8.16 -19.21 -10.19
C THR A 133 -8.36 -17.74 -10.53
N PHE A 134 -7.56 -16.89 -9.91
CA PHE A 134 -7.41 -15.46 -10.20
C PHE A 134 -5.97 -15.05 -9.93
N ASN A 135 -5.51 -13.95 -10.50
CA ASN A 135 -4.12 -13.50 -10.32
C ASN A 135 -4.03 -12.50 -9.16
N VAL A 136 -2.94 -12.59 -8.40
CA VAL A 136 -2.50 -11.52 -7.51
C VAL A 136 -1.75 -10.43 -8.32
N PRO A 137 -1.57 -9.22 -7.79
CA PRO A 137 -0.78 -8.19 -8.47
C PRO A 137 0.66 -8.63 -8.72
N ASP A 138 1.31 -8.05 -9.73
CA ASP A 138 2.77 -8.15 -9.92
C ASP A 138 3.40 -6.77 -9.71
N PHE A 139 4.09 -6.59 -8.58
CA PHE A 139 4.74 -5.32 -8.22
C PHE A 139 6.27 -5.43 -8.20
N ARG A 140 6.82 -6.48 -8.80
CA ARG A 140 8.26 -6.69 -8.81
C ARG A 140 8.94 -5.62 -9.67
N GLY A 141 9.75 -4.78 -9.04
CA GLY A 141 10.46 -3.68 -9.72
C GLY A 141 9.61 -2.42 -9.94
N GLU A 142 8.36 -2.42 -9.47
CA GLU A 142 7.42 -1.32 -9.70
C GLU A 142 7.39 -0.31 -8.55
N PHE A 143 7.17 0.95 -8.90
CA PHE A 143 6.81 1.99 -7.93
C PHE A 143 5.29 2.15 -7.92
N LEU A 144 4.70 1.97 -6.75
CA LEU A 144 3.27 2.20 -6.56
C LEU A 144 2.98 3.70 -6.50
N ARG A 145 1.86 4.08 -7.10
CA ARG A 145 1.34 5.44 -7.08
C ARG A 145 -0.11 5.43 -6.60
N GLY A 146 -0.56 6.56 -6.05
CA GLY A 146 -1.96 6.74 -5.70
C GLY A 146 -2.84 6.71 -6.95
N PHE A 147 -3.97 6.01 -6.87
CA PHE A 147 -5.01 6.09 -7.89
C PHE A 147 -5.69 7.46 -7.82
N ASP A 148 -5.87 8.13 -8.96
CA ASP A 148 -6.40 9.49 -9.01
C ASP A 148 -7.85 9.59 -8.53
N ASP A 149 -8.64 8.54 -8.77
CA ASP A 149 -10.05 8.41 -8.34
C ASP A 149 -10.91 9.67 -8.53
N GLY A 150 -10.70 10.36 -9.65
CA GLY A 150 -11.48 11.54 -10.04
C GLY A 150 -10.96 12.88 -9.51
N ARG A 151 -9.80 12.92 -8.83
CA ARG A 151 -9.17 14.18 -8.40
C ARG A 151 -8.69 15.04 -9.57
N GLY A 152 -8.34 14.43 -10.71
CA GLY A 152 -7.91 15.09 -11.94
C GLY A 152 -6.43 15.49 -11.99
N ILE A 153 -5.60 15.01 -11.07
CA ILE A 153 -4.14 15.27 -11.07
C ILE A 153 -3.42 14.29 -12.00
N ASP A 154 -3.82 13.02 -11.98
CA ASP A 154 -3.30 11.95 -12.84
C ASP A 154 -4.43 11.38 -13.72
N ALA A 155 -5.10 12.29 -14.44
CA ALA A 155 -6.25 11.96 -15.27
C ALA A 155 -5.89 10.99 -16.41
N GLY A 156 -6.83 10.13 -16.78
CA GLY A 156 -6.67 9.16 -17.87
C GLY A 156 -5.88 7.90 -17.51
N ARG A 157 -5.55 7.70 -16.22
CA ARG A 157 -4.98 6.46 -15.70
C ARG A 157 -6.06 5.64 -15.01
N ALA A 158 -6.28 4.41 -15.47
CA ALA A 158 -7.23 3.51 -14.86
C ALA A 158 -6.59 2.74 -13.70
N PHE A 159 -7.42 2.22 -12.81
CA PHE A 159 -6.96 1.44 -11.67
C PHE A 159 -6.15 0.20 -12.14
N GLY A 160 -5.01 -0.05 -11.50
CA GLY A 160 -4.17 -1.22 -11.78
C GLY A 160 -3.43 -1.21 -13.13
N THR A 161 -3.53 -0.15 -13.93
CA THR A 161 -2.83 -0.11 -15.22
C THR A 161 -1.36 0.20 -15.05
N TRP A 162 -0.52 -0.56 -15.76
CA TRP A 162 0.90 -0.28 -15.88
C TRP A 162 1.17 0.96 -16.73
N GLN A 163 2.22 1.70 -16.39
CA GLN A 163 2.68 2.84 -17.16
C GLN A 163 4.19 2.76 -17.35
N ASP A 164 4.64 2.98 -18.59
CA ASP A 164 6.07 3.07 -18.90
C ASP A 164 6.71 4.33 -18.29
N TYR A 165 8.03 4.29 -18.15
CA TYR A 165 8.79 5.45 -17.69
C TYR A 165 8.62 6.63 -18.67
N ALA A 166 8.60 7.83 -18.12
CA ALA A 166 8.59 9.04 -18.92
C ALA A 166 9.40 10.14 -18.23
N THR A 167 10.31 10.76 -18.96
CA THR A 167 11.01 11.96 -18.51
C THR A 167 10.34 13.17 -19.14
N ALA A 168 9.98 14.15 -18.32
CA ALA A 168 9.45 15.41 -18.84
C ALA A 168 10.45 16.04 -19.82
N ARG A 169 9.96 16.62 -20.92
CA ARG A 169 10.81 17.38 -21.83
C ARG A 169 11.51 18.49 -21.06
N PRO A 170 12.83 18.71 -21.27
CA PRO A 170 13.51 19.84 -20.67
C PRO A 170 12.75 21.13 -20.97
N LYS A 171 12.50 21.95 -19.94
CA LYS A 171 11.97 23.31 -20.12
C LYS A 171 13.11 24.22 -20.54
N ASN A 172 13.67 23.99 -21.72
CA ASN A 172 14.49 25.00 -22.36
C ASN A 172 13.59 25.92 -23.16
N ASP A 173 13.70 27.22 -22.91
CA ASP A 173 13.35 28.18 -23.95
C ASP A 173 14.33 27.95 -25.10
N THR A 174 13.88 28.11 -26.33
CA THR A 174 14.66 27.78 -27.52
C THR A 174 16.03 28.44 -27.41
N VAL A 175 17.13 27.68 -27.53
CA VAL A 175 18.48 28.28 -27.61
C VAL A 175 18.53 29.06 -28.92
N GLN A 176 18.14 30.33 -28.87
CA GLN A 176 18.24 31.26 -29.98
C GLN A 176 19.62 31.90 -29.91
N ARG A 177 20.40 31.71 -30.98
CA ARG A 177 21.54 32.59 -31.20
C ARG A 177 21.00 33.97 -31.55
N VAL A 178 21.41 34.97 -30.80
CA VAL A 178 21.06 36.37 -31.04
C VAL A 178 22.30 37.15 -31.46
N ASN A 179 22.10 38.15 -32.32
CA ASN A 179 23.16 39.08 -32.67
C ASN A 179 23.56 39.90 -31.42
N PRO A 180 24.86 39.99 -31.05
CA PRO A 180 25.27 40.70 -29.83
C PRO A 180 25.02 42.21 -29.88
N ALA A 181 24.88 42.78 -31.07
CA ALA A 181 24.70 44.22 -31.28
C ALA A 181 23.24 44.67 -31.12
N ASP A 182 22.26 43.84 -31.50
CA ASP A 182 20.84 44.23 -31.57
C ASP A 182 19.85 43.20 -31.02
N GLY A 183 20.34 42.05 -30.52
CA GLY A 183 19.51 40.98 -29.96
C GLY A 183 18.62 40.27 -30.98
N SER A 184 18.76 40.55 -32.28
CA SER A 184 17.93 39.94 -33.31
C SER A 184 18.21 38.44 -33.45
N PRO A 185 17.18 37.60 -33.69
CA PRO A 185 17.36 36.16 -33.82
C PRO A 185 18.14 35.83 -35.11
N VAL A 186 19.22 35.07 -34.97
CA VAL A 186 20.01 34.55 -36.09
C VAL A 186 19.29 33.32 -36.63
N THR A 187 18.79 33.38 -37.86
CA THR A 187 18.20 32.22 -38.55
C THR A 187 19.28 31.19 -38.85
N LEU A 188 19.32 30.11 -38.06
CA LEU A 188 20.14 28.94 -38.35
C LEU A 188 19.45 28.13 -39.46
N GLN A 189 19.94 28.25 -40.70
CA GLN A 189 19.51 27.36 -41.78
C GLN A 189 20.08 25.96 -41.50
N GLN A 190 19.22 25.00 -41.15
CA GLN A 190 19.60 23.61 -40.92
C GLN A 190 20.28 23.07 -42.17
N ALA A 191 21.59 22.81 -42.09
CA ALA A 191 22.30 22.11 -43.17
C ALA A 191 21.72 20.70 -43.27
N GLY A 192 21.15 20.36 -44.43
CA GLY A 192 20.74 18.99 -44.72
C GLY A 192 21.96 18.07 -44.75
N VAL A 193 21.78 16.81 -44.35
CA VAL A 193 22.82 15.79 -44.48
C VAL A 193 23.16 15.65 -45.98
N GLY A 194 24.38 16.02 -46.37
CA GLY A 194 24.87 15.90 -47.76
C GLY A 194 24.87 17.19 -48.59
N GLN A 195 24.63 18.38 -48.02
CA GLN A 195 24.86 19.63 -48.75
C GLN A 195 26.35 20.01 -48.78
N PRO A 196 26.89 20.46 -49.94
CA PRO A 196 28.27 20.92 -50.03
C PRO A 196 28.50 22.11 -49.08
N PRO A 197 29.73 22.29 -48.54
CA PRO A 197 30.03 23.37 -47.61
C PRO A 197 29.66 24.71 -48.24
N ALA A 198 28.80 25.49 -47.57
CA ALA A 198 28.52 26.84 -48.00
C ALA A 198 29.81 27.67 -47.97
N THR A 199 30.06 28.43 -49.02
CA THR A 199 31.19 29.39 -49.12
C THR A 199 31.01 30.61 -48.21
N ASN A 200 30.08 30.57 -47.26
CA ASN A 200 29.74 31.66 -46.36
C ASN A 200 29.60 31.12 -44.91
N PRO A 201 30.33 31.66 -43.93
CA PRO A 201 30.49 31.08 -42.59
C PRO A 201 29.28 31.29 -41.63
N SER A 202 28.09 31.61 -42.14
CA SER A 202 26.90 31.80 -41.32
C SER A 202 26.19 30.49 -40.91
N GLN A 203 26.71 29.32 -41.30
CA GLN A 203 26.10 28.01 -41.03
C GLN A 203 26.87 27.21 -39.97
N VAL A 204 26.85 27.68 -38.72
CA VAL A 204 27.30 26.84 -37.60
C VAL A 204 26.11 25.96 -37.18
N GLY A 205 26.05 24.73 -37.69
CA GLY A 205 24.97 23.79 -37.41
C GLY A 205 25.25 22.96 -36.16
N PHE A 206 24.44 23.12 -35.10
CA PHE A 206 24.42 22.13 -34.04
C PHE A 206 23.73 20.86 -34.55
N VAL A 207 24.49 19.83 -34.90
CA VAL A 207 23.95 18.50 -35.18
C VAL A 207 23.39 17.95 -33.86
N ARG A 208 22.11 17.55 -33.83
CA ARG A 208 21.53 16.84 -32.67
C ARG A 208 21.86 15.36 -32.82
N ALA A 209 22.35 14.74 -31.75
CA ALA A 209 22.53 13.29 -31.74
C ALA A 209 21.17 12.63 -31.97
N SER A 210 21.11 11.75 -32.95
CA SER A 210 19.90 11.01 -33.29
C SER A 210 19.61 9.92 -32.28
N LYS A 211 20.64 9.43 -31.57
CA LYS A 211 20.59 8.34 -30.57
C LYS A 211 21.71 8.48 -29.52
N THR A 212 21.56 7.76 -28.42
CA THR A 212 22.54 7.66 -27.33
C THR A 212 23.87 7.06 -27.81
N GLY A 213 25.00 7.67 -27.42
CA GLY A 213 26.36 7.21 -27.76
C GLY A 213 26.95 7.76 -29.07
N GLU A 214 26.22 8.62 -29.78
CA GLU A 214 26.69 9.25 -31.02
C GLU A 214 27.68 10.39 -30.69
N ARG A 215 28.96 10.20 -31.05
CA ARG A 215 30.00 11.23 -30.90
C ARG A 215 29.88 12.22 -32.06
N ILE A 216 29.30 13.39 -31.78
CA ILE A 216 29.25 14.49 -32.73
C ILE A 216 30.55 15.29 -32.63
N VAL A 217 31.36 15.27 -33.68
CA VAL A 217 32.50 16.17 -33.85
C VAL A 217 32.08 17.22 -34.87
N THR A 218 31.59 18.37 -34.41
CA THR A 218 31.47 19.57 -35.25
C THR A 218 32.83 20.26 -35.26
N GLY A 219 33.60 20.07 -36.32
CA GLY A 219 34.76 20.90 -36.59
C GLY A 219 34.35 21.99 -37.58
N ASP A 220 34.21 23.23 -37.13
CA ASP A 220 34.20 24.38 -38.04
C ASP A 220 35.51 25.16 -37.88
N PHE A 221 36.17 25.36 -39.02
CA PHE A 221 37.35 26.19 -39.23
C PHE A 221 36.92 27.64 -39.50
N ASP A 222 37.50 28.60 -38.81
CA ASP A 222 37.52 30.00 -39.27
C ASP A 222 38.84 30.25 -40.04
N PRO A 223 38.84 30.53 -41.36
CA PRO A 223 40.07 30.81 -42.11
C PRO A 223 40.60 32.25 -41.91
N GLY A 224 39.92 33.09 -41.12
CA GLY A 224 40.20 34.53 -41.06
C GLY A 224 40.74 35.04 -39.73
N GLY A 225 41.98 34.71 -39.40
CA GLY A 225 42.89 35.50 -38.54
C GLY A 225 42.31 36.18 -37.28
N GLY A 226 42.46 35.52 -36.13
CA GLY A 226 42.29 36.14 -34.81
C GLY A 226 42.20 35.09 -33.71
N SER A 227 43.16 35.10 -32.79
CA SER A 227 43.46 34.03 -31.85
C SER A 227 42.35 33.76 -30.81
N ASN A 228 41.37 32.91 -31.12
CA ASN A 228 40.87 31.86 -30.22
C ASN A 228 39.78 31.00 -30.90
N PRO A 229 40.06 29.75 -31.30
CA PRO A 229 39.00 28.83 -31.67
C PRO A 229 38.29 28.38 -30.38
N TYR A 230 37.28 29.12 -29.95
CA TYR A 230 36.39 28.63 -28.89
C TYR A 230 35.57 27.48 -29.47
N VAL A 231 36.02 26.26 -29.21
CA VAL A 231 35.22 25.05 -29.43
C VAL A 231 34.29 24.94 -28.24
N ASP A 232 33.00 25.23 -28.43
CA ASP A 232 31.97 24.91 -27.44
C ASP A 232 31.77 23.40 -27.42
N ILE A 233 32.59 22.71 -26.61
CA ILE A 233 32.46 21.29 -26.34
C ILE A 233 31.31 21.12 -25.34
N VAL A 234 30.12 20.80 -25.84
CA VAL A 234 29.02 20.34 -24.98
C VAL A 234 29.27 18.88 -24.62
N ASN A 235 29.95 18.66 -23.49
CA ASN A 235 30.00 17.34 -22.86
C ASN A 235 28.62 17.03 -22.28
N VAL A 236 27.75 16.44 -23.10
CA VAL A 236 26.50 15.86 -22.60
C VAL A 236 26.87 14.58 -21.86
N VAL A 237 27.08 14.69 -20.54
CA VAL A 237 27.04 13.53 -19.67
C VAL A 237 25.58 13.10 -19.60
N THR A 238 25.19 12.17 -20.44
CA THR A 238 23.91 11.48 -20.28
C THR A 238 23.99 10.68 -18.98
N GLY A 239 22.96 10.76 -18.15
CA GLY A 239 22.85 9.92 -16.96
C GLY A 239 22.79 8.43 -17.30
N ASP A 240 22.67 7.60 -16.26
CA ASP A 240 22.48 6.16 -16.40
C ASP A 240 21.22 5.82 -17.23
N ALA A 241 21.10 4.56 -17.65
CA ALA A 241 20.00 4.05 -18.48
C ALA A 241 18.58 4.29 -17.88
N GLU A 242 18.50 4.62 -16.60
CA GLU A 242 17.26 4.86 -15.87
C GLU A 242 17.43 6.08 -14.95
N THR A 243 16.46 7.01 -14.99
CA THR A 243 16.36 8.07 -13.99
C THR A 243 15.47 7.58 -12.85
N ARG A 244 16.06 7.28 -11.69
CA ARG A 244 15.33 6.84 -10.49
C ARG A 244 15.84 7.51 -9.22
N PRO A 245 14.97 7.77 -8.23
CA PRO A 245 15.42 8.10 -6.88
C PRO A 245 16.28 6.97 -6.30
N ARG A 246 17.14 7.28 -5.32
CA ARG A 246 17.81 6.22 -4.53
C ARG A 246 16.74 5.37 -3.85
N ASN A 247 16.73 4.06 -4.11
CA ASN A 247 15.74 3.13 -3.55
C ASN A 247 16.41 1.91 -2.87
N ARG A 248 15.62 1.18 -2.07
CA ARG A 248 15.95 -0.17 -1.60
C ARG A 248 14.77 -1.08 -1.90
N ALA A 249 15.06 -2.27 -2.43
CA ALA A 249 14.04 -3.25 -2.76
C ALA A 249 13.57 -4.01 -1.51
N VAL A 250 12.26 -4.10 -1.34
CA VAL A 250 11.56 -4.91 -0.35
C VAL A 250 10.45 -5.69 -1.04
N LEU A 251 9.93 -6.73 -0.38
CA LEU A 251 8.88 -7.56 -0.95
C LEU A 251 7.52 -6.90 -0.76
N TYR A 252 6.74 -6.75 -1.83
CA TYR A 252 5.31 -6.48 -1.70
C TYR A 252 4.54 -7.78 -1.41
N ILE A 253 3.72 -7.74 -0.37
CA ILE A 253 2.83 -8.83 0.02
C ILE A 253 1.38 -8.34 0.08
N ILE A 254 0.45 -9.26 -0.14
CA ILE A 254 -0.99 -9.03 -0.08
C ILE A 254 -1.63 -9.96 0.95
N LYS A 255 -2.52 -9.41 1.78
CA LYS A 255 -3.22 -10.17 2.81
C LYS A 255 -4.25 -11.09 2.15
N THR A 256 -4.21 -12.38 2.48
CA THR A 256 -5.16 -13.38 1.99
C THR A 256 -6.44 -13.43 2.78
#